data_AF-A0A6P4IZR8-F1
#
_entry.id   AF-A0A6P4IZR8-F1
#
_cell.length_a   1.000
_cell.length_b   1.000
_cell.length_c   1.000
_cell.angle_alpha   90.00
_cell.angle_beta   90.00
_cell.angle_gamma   90.00
#
_symmetry.space_group_name_H-M   'P 1'
#
loop_
_entity.id
_entity.type
_entity.pdbx_description
1 polymer ?
#
loop_
_entity_poly.entity_id
_entity_poly.type
_entity_poly.pdbx_seq_one_letter_code
_entity_poly.pdbx_strand_id
1 'polypeptide(L)'
;MWKITLFAVLCLLNLWEIEAETSREYCNSLYQDCLRFTTRLGRYDETIDSFNRHCRRERLGRWNDVSRCEMEKATCLLILQRCDDMSCRNIAEALGL
;
A
#
# COMPACT_ATOMS: atom_id res chain seq x y z
N MET A 1 -24.62 2.37 32.48
CA MET A 1 -24.70 2.64 31.03
C MET A 1 -23.32 2.93 30.43
N TRP A 2 -22.50 3.86 30.97
CA TRP A 2 -21.18 4.18 30.41
C TRP A 2 -20.21 3.00 30.23
N LYS A 3 -20.21 2.03 31.14
CA LYS A 3 -19.40 0.80 31.03
C LYS A 3 -19.75 -0.04 29.79
N ILE A 4 -21.05 -0.10 29.43
CA ILE A 4 -21.53 -0.83 28.25
C ILE A 4 -21.15 -0.05 26.99
N THR A 5 -21.26 1.27 27.02
CA THR A 5 -20.84 2.14 25.91
C THR A 5 -19.34 2.03 25.65
N LEU A 6 -18.51 2.04 26.70
CA LEU A 6 -17.07 1.83 26.61
C LEU A 6 -16.72 0.46 26.00
N PHE A 7 -17.40 -0.59 26.45
CA PHE A 7 -17.19 -1.94 25.93
C PHE A 7 -17.56 -2.04 24.45
N ALA A 8 -18.67 -1.42 24.04
CA ALA A 8 -19.08 -1.38 22.63
C ALA A 8 -18.07 -0.62 21.76
N VAL A 9 -17.57 0.53 22.21
CA VAL A 9 -16.53 1.30 21.49
C VAL A 9 -15.25 0.49 21.34
N LEU A 10 -14.81 -0.19 22.39
CA LEU A 10 -13.65 -1.09 22.34
C LEU A 10 -13.87 -2.21 21.31
N CYS A 11 -15.03 -2.87 21.31
CA CYS A 11 -15.33 -3.91 20.31
C CYS A 11 -15.25 -3.38 18.86
N LEU A 12 -15.77 -2.19 18.59
CA LEU A 12 -15.71 -1.59 17.25
C LEU A 12 -14.28 -1.27 16.80
N LEU A 13 -13.44 -0.76 17.72
CA LEU A 13 -12.03 -0.49 17.41
C LEU A 13 -11.25 -1.77 17.10
N ASN A 14 -11.48 -2.84 17.87
CA ASN A 14 -10.83 -4.12 17.63
C ASN A 14 -11.28 -4.74 16.29
N LEU A 15 -12.55 -4.60 15.91
CA LEU A 15 -13.04 -5.07 14.62
C LEU A 15 -12.35 -4.36 13.45
N TRP A 16 -12.15 -3.04 13.56
CA TRP A 16 -11.46 -2.27 12.55
C TRP A 16 -9.99 -2.67 12.40
N GLU A 17 -9.30 -2.93 13.51
CA GLU A 17 -7.90 -3.38 13.49
C GLU A 17 -7.75 -4.76 12.84
N ILE A 18 -8.68 -5.68 13.09
CA ILE A 18 -8.71 -7.01 12.45
C ILE A 18 -8.91 -6.89 10.94
N GLU A 19 -9.82 -6.03 10.48
CA GLU A 19 -10.05 -5.79 9.06
C GLU A 19 -8.79 -5.22 8.39
N ALA A 20 -8.16 -4.22 9.00
CA ALA A 20 -6.94 -3.62 8.49
C ALA A 20 -5.78 -4.62 8.38
N GLU A 21 -5.60 -5.50 9.38
CA GLU A 21 -4.57 -6.55 9.33
C GLU A 21 -4.87 -7.58 8.24
N THR A 22 -6.14 -7.99 8.10
CA THR A 22 -6.57 -8.89 7.02
C THR A 22 -6.28 -8.29 5.63
N SER A 23 -6.55 -7.00 5.43
CA SER A 23 -6.19 -6.31 4.19
C SER A 23 -4.67 -6.26 3.95
N ARG A 24 -3.88 -6.09 5.01
CA ARG A 24 -2.40 -6.09 4.91
C ARG A 24 -1.87 -7.44 4.45
N GLU A 25 -2.36 -8.52 5.06
CA GLU A 25 -2.03 -9.89 4.67
C GLU A 25 -2.41 -10.17 3.22
N TYR A 26 -3.59 -9.75 2.80
CA TYR A 26 -4.03 -9.87 1.41
C TYR A 26 -3.09 -9.13 0.43
N CYS A 27 -2.76 -7.87 0.70
CA CYS A 27 -1.84 -7.11 -0.16
C CYS A 27 -0.42 -7.71 -0.17
N ASN A 28 0.02 -8.31 0.95
CA ASN A 28 1.27 -9.06 0.99
C ASN A 28 1.22 -10.33 0.13
N SER A 29 0.11 -11.08 0.16
CA SER A 29 -0.07 -12.25 -0.71
C SER A 29 -0.01 -11.84 -2.18
N LEU A 30 -0.71 -10.76 -2.55
CA LEU A 30 -0.72 -10.22 -3.91
C LEU A 30 0.70 -9.85 -4.37
N TYR A 31 1.49 -9.22 -3.50
CA TYR A 31 2.89 -8.92 -3.76
C TYR A 31 3.71 -10.18 -4.05
N GLN A 32 3.56 -11.23 -3.21
CA GLN A 32 4.28 -12.50 -3.40
C GLN A 32 3.87 -13.19 -4.71
N ASP A 33 2.59 -13.17 -5.05
CA ASP A 33 2.11 -13.73 -6.31
C ASP A 33 2.67 -12.96 -7.52
N CYS A 34 2.70 -11.62 -7.46
CA CYS A 34 3.33 -10.80 -8.51
C CYS A 34 4.81 -11.15 -8.68
N LEU A 35 5.55 -11.31 -7.58
CA LEU A 35 6.98 -11.64 -7.63
C LEU A 35 7.27 -12.91 -8.44
N ARG A 36 6.38 -13.91 -8.40
CA ARG A 36 6.53 -15.15 -9.17
C ARG A 36 6.56 -14.93 -10.68
N PHE A 37 5.98 -13.85 -11.18
CA PHE A 37 5.92 -13.54 -12.61
C PHE A 37 7.00 -12.55 -13.07
N THR A 38 7.76 -11.96 -12.14
CA THR A 38 8.81 -10.96 -12.47
C THR A 38 9.92 -11.51 -13.36
N THR A 39 10.23 -12.81 -13.29
CA THR A 39 11.21 -13.46 -14.16
C THR A 39 10.79 -13.47 -15.63
N ARG A 40 9.49 -13.47 -15.89
CA ARG A 40 8.92 -13.48 -17.25
C ARG A 40 8.52 -12.10 -17.74
N LEU A 41 7.91 -11.28 -16.87
CA LEU A 41 7.34 -9.98 -17.23
C LEU A 41 8.29 -8.81 -16.96
N GLY A 42 9.38 -9.05 -16.23
CA GLY A 42 10.29 -8.01 -15.75
C GLY A 42 9.80 -7.37 -14.45
N ARG A 43 10.74 -6.73 -13.75
CA ARG A 43 10.48 -6.00 -12.51
C ARG A 43 9.94 -4.59 -12.76
N TYR A 44 10.23 -4.03 -13.92
CA TYR A 44 9.89 -2.67 -14.33
C TYR A 44 9.19 -2.69 -15.69
N ASP A 45 8.37 -1.67 -15.96
CA ASP A 45 7.81 -1.40 -17.28
C ASP A 45 7.78 0.11 -17.54
N GLU A 46 7.36 0.50 -18.74
CA GLU A 46 7.31 1.91 -19.14
C GLU A 46 6.41 2.76 -18.24
N THR A 47 5.30 2.21 -17.75
CA THR A 47 4.35 2.90 -16.86
C THR A 47 4.99 3.20 -15.51
N ILE A 48 5.60 2.19 -14.89
CA ILE A 48 6.31 2.30 -13.61
C ILE A 48 7.51 3.21 -13.74
N ASP A 49 8.28 3.09 -14.82
CA ASP A 49 9.43 3.96 -15.07
C ASP A 49 9.01 5.41 -15.26
N SER A 50 7.87 5.65 -15.92
CA SER A 50 7.29 7.00 -16.06
C SER A 50 6.89 7.58 -14.72
N PHE A 51 6.23 6.79 -13.87
CA PHE A 51 5.86 7.19 -12.52
C PHE A 51 7.09 7.53 -11.67
N ASN A 52 8.10 6.65 -11.64
CA ASN A 52 9.36 6.90 -10.93
C ASN A 52 10.06 8.17 -11.43
N ARG A 53 10.10 8.41 -12.76
CA ARG A 53 10.63 9.66 -13.31
C ARG A 53 9.85 10.89 -12.85
N HIS A 54 8.53 10.80 -12.75
CA HIS A 54 7.69 11.88 -12.25
C HIS A 54 7.98 12.16 -10.77
N CYS A 55 8.00 11.14 -9.91
CA CYS A 55 8.25 11.32 -8.48
C CYS A 55 9.67 11.80 -8.16
N ARG A 56 10.68 11.39 -8.94
CA ARG A 56 12.04 11.97 -8.86
C ARG A 56 12.04 13.48 -9.14
N ARG A 57 11.15 13.97 -10.00
CA ARG A 57 11.04 15.40 -10.35
C ARG A 57 10.26 16.20 -9.32
N GLU A 58 9.32 15.60 -8.59
CA GLU A 58 8.49 16.28 -7.58
C GLU A 58 9.26 16.72 -6.32
N ARG A 59 10.53 16.34 -6.17
CA ARG A 59 11.43 16.75 -5.07
C ARG A 59 10.91 16.40 -3.65
N LEU A 60 10.13 15.33 -3.50
CA LEU A 60 9.68 14.79 -2.20
C LEU A 60 10.81 14.14 -1.36
N GLY A 61 12.08 14.52 -1.58
CA GLY A 61 13.26 13.87 -1.00
C GLY A 61 13.97 12.94 -2.00
N ARG A 62 14.75 11.97 -1.48
CA ARG A 62 15.41 10.94 -2.30
C ARG A 62 14.40 9.85 -2.64
N TRP A 63 13.74 9.98 -3.79
CA TRP A 63 12.87 8.94 -4.31
C TRP A 63 13.67 7.67 -4.63
N ASN A 64 13.26 6.54 -4.05
CA ASN A 64 13.76 5.21 -4.40
C ASN A 64 12.79 4.59 -5.41
N ASP A 65 13.33 4.02 -6.49
CA ASP A 65 12.50 3.49 -7.57
C ASP A 65 11.64 2.32 -7.09
N VAL A 66 10.34 2.46 -7.34
CA VAL A 66 9.31 1.47 -7.02
C VAL A 66 9.18 0.53 -8.22
N SER A 67 9.15 -0.77 -7.99
CA SER A 67 8.90 -1.79 -9.01
C SER A 67 7.43 -2.04 -9.27
N ARG A 68 7.10 -2.82 -10.32
CA ARG A 68 5.71 -3.21 -10.63
C ARG A 68 4.98 -3.81 -9.42
N CYS A 69 5.60 -4.79 -8.77
CA CYS A 69 4.96 -5.48 -7.64
C CYS A 69 4.87 -4.57 -6.41
N GLU A 70 5.86 -3.71 -6.16
CA GLU A 70 5.79 -2.73 -5.06
C GLU A 70 4.67 -1.71 -5.32
N MET A 71 4.49 -1.27 -6.58
CA MET A 71 3.39 -0.39 -6.98
C MET A 71 2.04 -1.08 -6.79
N GLU A 72 1.87 -2.33 -7.23
CA GLU A 72 0.64 -3.10 -7.02
C GLU A 72 0.31 -3.26 -5.53
N LYS A 73 1.32 -3.57 -4.71
CA LYS A 73 1.18 -3.64 -3.25
C LYS A 73 0.74 -2.31 -2.66
N ALA A 74 1.41 -1.21 -3.04
CA ALA A 74 1.09 0.12 -2.55
C ALA A 74 -0.35 0.51 -2.92
N THR A 75 -0.76 0.30 -4.17
CA THR A 75 -2.13 0.53 -4.63
C THR A 75 -3.16 -0.27 -3.83
N CYS A 76 -2.89 -1.55 -3.57
CA CYS A 76 -3.75 -2.38 -2.74
C CYS A 76 -3.93 -1.80 -1.32
N LEU A 77 -2.83 -1.39 -0.67
CA LEU A 77 -2.87 -0.79 0.66
C LEU A 77 -3.61 0.55 0.67
N LEU A 78 -3.37 1.40 -0.32
CA LEU A 78 -4.05 2.70 -0.43
C LEU A 78 -5.55 2.54 -0.63
N ILE A 79 -5.98 1.58 -1.46
CA ILE A 79 -7.41 1.34 -1.71
C ILE A 79 -8.09 0.68 -0.50
N LEU A 80 -7.48 -0.36 0.09
CA LEU A 80 -8.16 -1.17 1.11
C LEU A 80 -8.02 -0.61 2.53
N GLN A 81 -6.96 0.14 2.85
CA GLN A 81 -6.73 0.62 4.21
C GLN A 81 -6.95 2.12 4.37
N ARG A 82 -6.57 2.93 3.36
CA ARG A 82 -6.53 4.39 3.50
C ARG A 82 -7.62 5.12 2.72
N CYS A 83 -8.15 4.50 1.66
CA CYS A 83 -9.02 5.14 0.68
C CYS A 83 -8.40 6.42 0.06
N ASP A 84 -7.08 6.37 -0.16
CA ASP A 84 -6.26 7.50 -0.64
C ASP A 84 -5.92 7.39 -2.13
N ASP A 85 -5.51 8.51 -2.74
CA ASP A 85 -5.05 8.58 -4.12
C ASP A 85 -3.60 8.08 -4.30
N MET A 86 -3.26 7.66 -5.52
CA MET A 86 -1.92 7.16 -5.87
C MET A 86 -0.92 8.30 -6.17
N SER A 87 -0.74 9.22 -5.22
CA SER A 87 0.28 10.27 -5.32
C SER A 87 1.67 9.73 -4.94
N CYS A 88 2.75 10.41 -5.38
CA CYS A 88 4.13 10.04 -5.01
C CYS A 88 4.31 9.94 -3.49
N ARG A 89 3.75 10.90 -2.73
CA ARG A 89 3.82 10.90 -1.27
C ARG A 89 3.10 9.69 -0.66
N ASN A 90 1.88 9.41 -1.09
CA ASN A 90 1.09 8.32 -0.52
C ASN A 90 1.71 6.95 -0.83
N ILE A 91 2.29 6.79 -2.04
CA ILE A 91 3.03 5.57 -2.40
C ILE A 91 4.28 5.41 -1.53
N ALA A 92 5.06 6.48 -1.34
CA ALA A 92 6.23 6.43 -0.45
C ALA A 92 5.84 6.06 0.98
N GLU A 93 4.78 6.67 1.50
CA GLU A 93 4.31 6.40 2.87
C GLU A 93 3.74 4.98 3.03
N ALA A 94 3.01 4.47 2.04
CA ALA A 94 2.49 3.11 2.05
C ALA A 94 3.60 2.04 2.01
N LEU A 95 4.73 2.35 1.38
CA LEU A 95 5.88 1.45 1.25
C LEU A 95 6.98 1.69 2.30
N GLY A 96 6.92 2.80 3.05
CA GLY A 96 7.94 3.19 4.03
C GLY A 96 9.26 3.65 3.40
N LEU A 97 9.18 4.37 2.27
CA LEU A 97 10.33 4.87 1.50
C LEU A 97 10.82 6.25 1.95
#